data_AF-A0A2V8LHT2-F1
#
_entry.id   AF-A0A2V8LHT2-F1
#
_cell.length_a   1.000
_cell.length_b   1.000
_cell.length_c   1.000
_cell.angle_alpha   90.00
_cell.angle_beta   90.00
_cell.angle_gamma   90.00
#
_symmetry.space_group_name_H-M   'P 1'
#
loop_
_entity.id
_entity.type
_entity.pdbx_description
1 polymer ?
#
loop_
_entity_poly.entity_id
_entity_poly.type
_entity_poly.pdbx_seq_one_letter_code
_entity_poly.pdbx_strand_id
1 'polypeptide(L)'
;MAEDKEKKQEIRPALTRRDFLIRSNASAVAIGVISGTGFASTLVAEPQAGAAMAAPVKTRRVTLDIDGSKEEVNVDVRESLWETMNYQMGLSNCNLGCDRAQCGACTIVVDGRAVNSCTVLSARYGRGQKILTVAGISNGPGLQGLHPLQRAFWFEGGFQCGICTRGFIMAAYPLLQANKNPTTQEIKEALAGNICRCGEYAKILNSVKKAAADLRGEKVTYTAPWITDQSNRPATAVAANGTSKQFQFVTALGTIEQFDDLSLELKQKPGILDVSGTERTITPVWDPARLDEAGVRRILAEAGHPVRP
;
A
#
# COMPACT_ATOMS: atom_id res chain seq x y z
N MET A 1 -69.95 -22.62 -17.65
CA MET A 1 -68.80 -22.58 -18.58
C MET A 1 -68.18 -21.20 -18.44
N ALA A 2 -66.97 -20.99 -17.92
CA ALA A 2 -65.87 -21.88 -17.62
C ALA A 2 -65.15 -21.38 -16.35
N GLU A 3 -64.67 -22.33 -15.54
CA GLU A 3 -63.83 -22.10 -14.36
C GLU A 3 -62.40 -21.77 -14.81
N ASP A 4 -61.84 -20.67 -14.33
CA ASP A 4 -60.41 -20.35 -14.50
C ASP A 4 -59.62 -20.95 -13.33
N LYS A 5 -58.88 -22.02 -13.61
CA LYS A 5 -58.06 -22.73 -12.62
C LYS A 5 -56.70 -22.04 -12.47
N GLU A 6 -56.45 -21.47 -11.30
CA GLU A 6 -55.11 -21.04 -10.86
C GLU A 6 -54.11 -22.21 -10.92
N LYS A 7 -53.12 -22.11 -11.82
CA LYS A 7 -51.94 -22.99 -11.83
C LYS A 7 -50.95 -22.52 -10.78
N LYS A 8 -50.95 -23.18 -9.63
CA LYS A 8 -49.91 -23.07 -8.60
C LYS A 8 -48.60 -23.65 -9.17
N GLN A 9 -47.63 -22.80 -9.52
CA GLN A 9 -46.29 -23.24 -9.89
C GLN A 9 -45.57 -23.79 -8.64
N GLU A 10 -45.32 -25.09 -8.62
CA GLU A 10 -44.46 -25.72 -7.60
C GLU A 10 -43.02 -25.25 -7.77
N ILE A 11 -42.49 -24.57 -6.75
CA ILE A 11 -41.09 -24.19 -6.65
C ILE A 11 -40.28 -25.46 -6.41
N ARG A 12 -39.52 -25.90 -7.41
CA ARG A 12 -38.52 -26.97 -7.25
C ARG A 12 -37.45 -26.50 -6.25
N PRO A 13 -37.11 -27.29 -5.22
CA PRO A 13 -36.10 -26.89 -4.25
C PRO A 13 -34.75 -26.74 -4.96
N ALA A 14 -34.12 -25.58 -4.78
CA ALA A 14 -32.79 -25.31 -5.32
C ALA A 14 -31.78 -26.26 -4.68
N LEU A 15 -31.07 -27.01 -5.51
CA LEU A 15 -29.95 -27.87 -5.09
C LEU A 15 -28.94 -27.04 -4.30
N THR A 16 -28.73 -27.40 -3.04
CA THR A 16 -27.79 -26.67 -2.19
C THR A 16 -26.37 -27.18 -2.43
N ARG A 17 -25.35 -26.36 -2.13
CA ARG A 17 -23.93 -26.77 -2.17
C ARG A 17 -23.66 -28.03 -1.33
N ARG A 18 -24.48 -28.29 -0.30
CA ARG A 18 -24.37 -29.46 0.57
C ARG A 18 -24.87 -30.74 -0.13
N ASP A 19 -25.94 -30.65 -0.91
CA ASP A 19 -26.48 -31.79 -1.67
C ASP A 19 -25.54 -32.24 -2.80
N PHE A 20 -24.82 -31.30 -3.40
CA PHE A 20 -23.80 -31.58 -4.41
C PHE A 20 -22.64 -32.40 -3.83
N LEU A 21 -22.12 -31.99 -2.67
CA LEU A 21 -20.96 -32.64 -2.03
C LEU A 21 -21.29 -34.05 -1.50
N ILE A 22 -22.52 -34.28 -1.03
CA ILE A 22 -22.95 -35.61 -0.56
C ILE A 22 -23.11 -36.58 -1.74
N ARG A 23 -23.57 -36.10 -2.91
CA ARG A 23 -23.81 -36.95 -4.08
C ARG A 23 -22.54 -37.29 -4.88
N SER A 24 -21.47 -36.52 -4.76
CA SER A 24 -20.21 -36.75 -5.49
C SER A 24 -19.35 -37.92 -4.99
N ASN A 25 -19.69 -38.57 -3.87
CA ASN A 25 -18.94 -39.72 -3.33
C ASN A 25 -19.50 -41.10 -3.74
N ALA A 26 -20.46 -41.16 -4.66
CA ALA A 26 -21.07 -42.42 -5.11
C ALA A 26 -20.89 -42.63 -6.61
N SER A 27 -19.66 -42.85 -7.10
CA SER A 27 -19.41 -43.34 -8.46
C SER A 27 -17.99 -43.93 -8.61
N ALA A 28 -17.80 -45.20 -8.25
CA ALA A 28 -16.82 -46.11 -8.87
C ALA A 28 -16.92 -47.53 -8.32
N VAL A 29 -17.98 -48.28 -8.68
CA VAL A 29 -17.91 -49.75 -8.72
C VAL A 29 -18.70 -50.20 -9.94
N ALA A 30 -17.99 -50.65 -10.98
CA ALA A 30 -18.58 -51.47 -12.04
C ALA A 30 -17.65 -52.66 -12.29
N ILE A 31 -18.14 -53.83 -11.88
CA ILE A 31 -17.62 -55.17 -12.12
C ILE A 31 -17.93 -55.56 -13.57
N GLY A 32 -17.01 -56.25 -14.25
CA GLY A 32 -17.31 -56.88 -15.54
C GLY A 32 -16.13 -57.68 -16.11
N VAL A 33 -15.91 -58.89 -15.59
CA VAL A 33 -15.04 -59.91 -16.20
C VAL A 33 -15.96 -60.89 -16.92
N ILE A 34 -16.01 -60.88 -18.26
CA ILE A 34 -16.43 -62.05 -19.06
C ILE A 34 -15.52 -62.18 -20.27
N SER A 35 -14.97 -63.38 -20.36
CA SER A 35 -14.05 -63.94 -21.33
C SER A 35 -14.55 -63.90 -22.78
N GLY A 36 -13.64 -63.59 -23.70
CA GLY A 36 -13.51 -64.30 -24.98
C GLY A 36 -14.47 -63.92 -26.12
N THR A 37 -14.01 -63.06 -27.02
CA THR A 37 -13.83 -63.33 -28.46
C THR A 37 -13.41 -62.01 -29.13
N GLY A 38 -12.11 -61.89 -29.42
CA GLY A 38 -11.51 -60.68 -29.97
C GLY A 38 -11.74 -60.57 -31.47
N PHE A 39 -12.49 -59.55 -31.89
CA PHE A 39 -12.34 -58.89 -33.18
C PHE A 39 -12.67 -57.42 -33.01
N ALA A 40 -11.66 -56.57 -33.11
CA ALA A 40 -11.71 -55.31 -33.84
C ALA A 40 -10.33 -54.67 -33.75
N SER A 41 -9.64 -54.60 -34.90
CA SER A 41 -8.48 -53.75 -35.10
C SER A 41 -8.85 -52.31 -34.78
N THR A 42 -8.60 -51.88 -33.54
CA THR A 42 -8.52 -50.47 -33.23
C THR A 42 -7.17 -49.98 -33.75
N LEU A 43 -7.25 -49.20 -34.83
CA LEU A 43 -6.20 -48.30 -35.26
C LEU A 43 -5.66 -47.61 -34.01
N VAL A 44 -4.43 -47.93 -33.63
CA VAL A 44 -3.69 -47.14 -32.65
C VAL A 44 -3.38 -45.85 -33.37
N ALA A 45 -4.26 -44.87 -33.23
CA ALA A 45 -3.92 -43.50 -33.51
C ALA A 45 -2.71 -43.18 -32.62
N GLU A 46 -1.55 -43.01 -33.23
CA GLU A 46 -0.41 -42.39 -32.56
C GLU A 46 -0.94 -41.09 -31.93
N PRO A 47 -0.78 -40.90 -30.61
CA PRO A 47 -1.03 -39.59 -30.05
C PRO A 47 0.01 -38.68 -30.68
N GLN A 48 -0.38 -37.92 -31.71
CA GLN A 48 0.35 -36.74 -32.08
C GLN A 48 0.50 -35.95 -30.78
N ALA A 49 1.74 -35.80 -30.33
CA ALA A 49 2.09 -34.99 -29.19
C ALA A 49 1.67 -33.55 -29.49
N GLY A 50 0.40 -33.26 -29.20
CA GLY A 50 -0.18 -31.93 -29.16
C GLY A 50 0.47 -31.19 -28.00
N ALA A 51 1.51 -30.44 -28.35
CA ALA A 51 2.08 -29.27 -27.70
C ALA A 51 1.91 -29.15 -26.17
N ALA A 52 3.02 -29.22 -25.44
CA ALA A 52 3.16 -28.37 -24.26
C ALA A 52 3.56 -26.97 -24.72
N MET A 53 2.59 -26.17 -25.17
CA MET A 53 2.68 -24.72 -25.04
C MET A 53 3.02 -24.47 -23.58
N ALA A 54 4.25 -24.01 -23.29
CA ALA A 54 4.63 -23.66 -21.94
C ALA A 54 3.55 -22.74 -21.37
N ALA A 55 2.88 -23.16 -20.30
CA ALA A 55 1.90 -22.33 -19.62
C ALA A 55 2.57 -20.97 -19.34
N PRO A 56 1.89 -19.83 -19.58
CA PRO A 56 2.51 -18.53 -19.47
C PRO A 56 3.06 -18.36 -18.06
N VAL A 57 4.25 -17.74 -17.98
CA VAL A 57 4.94 -17.49 -16.71
C VAL A 57 3.99 -16.74 -15.80
N LYS A 58 3.54 -17.41 -14.72
CA LYS A 58 2.59 -16.83 -13.77
C LYS A 58 3.18 -15.66 -13.01
N THR A 59 4.51 -15.60 -12.93
CA THR A 59 5.25 -14.61 -12.16
C THR A 59 6.26 -13.85 -13.02
N ARG A 60 6.44 -12.56 -12.75
CA ARG A 60 7.44 -11.72 -13.41
C ARG A 60 8.32 -11.10 -12.33
N ARG A 61 9.63 -11.16 -12.51
CA ARG A 61 10.58 -10.37 -11.71
C ARG A 61 10.54 -8.92 -12.16
N VAL A 62 10.33 -8.00 -11.23
CA VAL A 62 10.31 -6.55 -11.46
C VAL A 62 11.12 -5.83 -10.40
N THR A 63 11.77 -4.73 -10.76
CA THR A 63 12.45 -3.83 -9.82
C THR A 63 11.61 -2.57 -9.62
N LEU A 64 10.81 -2.52 -8.56
CA LEU A 64 9.93 -1.39 -8.27
C LEU A 64 10.71 -0.29 -7.54
N ASP A 65 10.56 0.96 -7.98
CA ASP A 65 11.13 2.14 -7.31
C ASP A 65 10.00 2.86 -6.58
N ILE A 66 9.87 2.59 -5.28
CA ILE A 66 8.79 3.10 -4.43
C ILE A 66 9.39 4.02 -3.38
N ASP A 67 8.94 5.27 -3.33
CA ASP A 67 9.45 6.32 -2.44
C ASP A 67 10.98 6.46 -2.49
N GLY A 68 11.58 6.26 -3.68
CA GLY A 68 13.03 6.29 -3.91
C GLY A 68 13.77 5.00 -3.55
N SER A 69 13.09 4.02 -2.95
CA SER A 69 13.64 2.69 -2.66
C SER A 69 13.42 1.74 -3.83
N LYS A 70 14.51 1.16 -4.34
CA LYS A 70 14.46 0.13 -5.39
C LYS A 70 14.42 -1.26 -4.79
N GLU A 71 13.38 -2.02 -5.11
CA GLU A 71 13.17 -3.36 -4.59
C GLU A 71 12.83 -4.35 -5.71
N GLU A 72 13.56 -5.46 -5.74
CA GLU A 72 13.29 -6.55 -6.68
C GLU A 72 12.28 -7.52 -6.08
N VAL A 73 11.16 -7.74 -6.78
CA VAL A 73 10.05 -8.57 -6.32
C VAL A 73 9.59 -9.49 -7.46
N ASN A 74 9.24 -10.74 -7.13
CA ASN A 74 8.58 -11.66 -8.07
C ASN A 74 7.06 -11.53 -7.88
N VAL A 75 6.39 -10.94 -8.86
CA VAL A 75 4.95 -10.62 -8.78
C VAL A 75 4.14 -11.54 -9.66
N ASP A 76 2.92 -11.93 -9.27
CA ASP A 76 2.01 -12.59 -10.22
C ASP A 76 1.64 -11.58 -11.32
N VAL A 77 1.55 -12.03 -12.57
CA VAL A 77 1.27 -11.13 -13.71
C VAL A 77 -0.10 -10.45 -13.64
N ARG A 78 -0.99 -10.92 -12.75
CA ARG A 78 -2.33 -10.38 -12.48
C ARG A 78 -2.40 -9.59 -11.18
N GLU A 79 -1.34 -9.58 -10.38
CA GLU A 79 -1.29 -8.89 -9.10
C GLU A 79 -1.28 -7.38 -9.31
N SER A 80 -2.17 -6.69 -8.60
CA SER A 80 -2.21 -5.24 -8.58
C SER A 80 -1.01 -4.67 -7.81
N LEU A 81 -0.64 -3.42 -8.12
CA LEU A 81 0.41 -2.73 -7.38
C LEU A 81 0.04 -2.53 -5.91
N TRP A 82 -1.26 -2.39 -5.61
CA TRP A 82 -1.72 -2.34 -4.23
C TRP A 82 -1.40 -3.64 -3.47
N GLU A 83 -1.73 -4.79 -4.05
CA GLU A 83 -1.46 -6.11 -3.46
C GLU A 83 0.04 -6.32 -3.27
N THR A 84 0.87 -6.02 -4.27
CA THR A 84 2.32 -6.18 -4.14
C THR A 84 2.90 -5.30 -3.03
N MET A 85 2.50 -4.02 -2.99
CA MET A 85 2.94 -3.13 -1.92
C MET A 85 2.53 -3.64 -0.54
N ASN A 86 1.27 -4.04 -0.35
CA ASN A 86 0.76 -4.37 0.98
C ASN A 86 1.10 -5.80 1.41
N TYR A 87 0.91 -6.79 0.54
CA TYR A 87 1.05 -8.20 0.90
C TYR A 87 2.47 -8.72 0.75
N GLN A 88 3.21 -8.31 -0.29
CA GLN A 88 4.57 -8.80 -0.50
C GLN A 88 5.61 -7.91 0.18
N MET A 89 5.42 -6.59 0.12
CA MET A 89 6.40 -5.64 0.65
C MET A 89 6.06 -5.10 2.06
N GLY A 90 4.87 -5.42 2.59
CA GLY A 90 4.43 -4.95 3.92
C GLY A 90 4.14 -3.45 3.99
N LEU A 91 3.98 -2.78 2.86
CA LEU A 91 3.87 -1.32 2.75
C LEU A 91 2.41 -0.89 2.85
N SER A 92 1.99 -0.56 4.06
CA SER A 92 0.63 -0.09 4.34
C SER A 92 0.40 1.39 3.99
N ASN A 93 1.07 1.92 2.95
CA ASN A 93 1.09 3.36 2.64
C ASN A 93 -0.07 3.84 1.74
N CYS A 94 -0.98 2.95 1.37
CA CYS A 94 -2.22 3.28 0.66
C CYS A 94 -3.33 2.28 1.04
N ASN A 95 -4.58 2.74 1.09
CA ASN A 95 -5.68 1.91 1.60
C ASN A 95 -6.43 1.23 0.45
N LEU A 96 -6.86 -0.02 0.63
CA LEU A 96 -7.82 -0.65 -0.27
C LEU A 96 -9.24 -0.33 0.20
N GLY A 97 -10.11 0.03 -0.75
CA GLY A 97 -11.53 0.25 -0.50
C GLY A 97 -12.39 -0.61 -1.41
N CYS A 98 -12.68 -0.10 -2.60
CA CYS A 98 -13.62 -0.74 -3.53
C CYS A 98 -13.02 -1.82 -4.43
N ASP A 99 -11.69 -1.86 -4.58
CA ASP A 99 -10.92 -2.73 -5.47
C ASP A 99 -11.40 -2.77 -6.94
N ARG A 100 -11.87 -1.61 -7.43
CA ARG A 100 -12.40 -1.45 -8.80
C ARG A 100 -12.30 -0.02 -9.33
N ALA A 101 -11.28 0.72 -8.86
CA ALA A 101 -10.99 2.10 -9.26
C ALA A 101 -12.15 3.13 -9.13
N GLN A 102 -13.06 2.94 -8.17
CA GLN A 102 -14.19 3.86 -7.96
C GLN A 102 -14.01 4.81 -6.78
N CYS A 103 -13.30 4.41 -5.71
CA CYS A 103 -13.27 5.20 -4.48
C CYS A 103 -12.02 6.07 -4.28
N GLY A 104 -10.93 5.85 -5.03
CA GLY A 104 -9.69 6.62 -4.89
C GLY A 104 -8.92 6.40 -3.57
N ALA A 105 -9.34 5.50 -2.69
CA ALA A 105 -8.64 5.26 -1.41
C ALA A 105 -7.21 4.74 -1.60
N CYS A 106 -6.98 4.02 -2.71
CA CYS A 106 -5.72 3.41 -3.09
C CYS A 106 -4.84 4.32 -3.98
N THR A 107 -5.17 5.62 -4.07
CA THR A 107 -4.44 6.55 -4.94
C THR A 107 -2.99 6.68 -4.48
N ILE A 108 -2.09 6.51 -5.44
CA ILE A 108 -0.65 6.75 -5.38
C ILE A 108 -0.25 7.63 -6.57
N VAL A 109 1.00 8.08 -6.64
CA VAL A 109 1.52 8.83 -7.78
C VAL A 109 2.55 8.00 -8.52
N VAL A 110 2.38 7.85 -9.83
CA VAL A 110 3.34 7.17 -10.71
C VAL A 110 3.77 8.15 -11.79
N ASP A 111 5.07 8.42 -11.89
CA ASP A 111 5.66 9.36 -12.84
C ASP A 111 4.90 10.72 -12.87
N GLY A 112 4.59 11.23 -11.67
CA GLY A 112 3.90 12.51 -11.49
C GLY A 112 2.38 12.48 -11.69
N ARG A 113 1.77 11.33 -11.98
CA ARG A 113 0.31 11.19 -12.17
C ARG A 113 -0.35 10.39 -11.06
N ALA A 114 -1.48 10.88 -10.55
CA ALA A 114 -2.30 10.13 -9.61
C ALA A 114 -2.95 8.92 -10.31
N VAL A 115 -2.83 7.74 -9.72
CA VAL A 115 -3.39 6.48 -10.24
C VAL A 115 -3.98 5.63 -9.13
N ASN A 116 -5.02 4.86 -9.44
CA ASN A 116 -5.56 3.84 -8.55
C ASN A 116 -4.65 2.60 -8.57
N SER A 117 -3.93 2.35 -7.47
CA SER A 117 -3.00 1.21 -7.38
C SER A 117 -3.67 -0.15 -7.52
N CYS A 118 -4.96 -0.28 -7.17
CA CYS A 118 -5.73 -1.52 -7.33
C CYS A 118 -5.97 -1.95 -8.79
N THR A 119 -5.85 -1.05 -9.76
CA THR A 119 -6.12 -1.36 -11.18
C THR A 119 -4.89 -1.36 -12.08
N VAL A 120 -3.71 -1.08 -11.52
CA VAL A 120 -2.45 -1.16 -12.25
C VAL A 120 -1.72 -2.42 -11.84
N LEU A 121 -1.26 -3.21 -12.81
CA LEU A 121 -0.58 -4.47 -12.55
C LEU A 121 0.89 -4.21 -12.20
N SER A 122 1.38 -4.82 -11.12
CA SER A 122 2.80 -4.73 -10.73
C SER A 122 3.73 -5.17 -11.85
N ALA A 123 3.31 -6.21 -12.58
CA ALA A 123 4.00 -6.74 -13.74
C ALA A 123 4.05 -5.77 -14.94
N ARG A 124 3.50 -4.55 -14.87
CA ARG A 124 3.70 -3.50 -15.90
C ARG A 124 4.85 -2.56 -15.56
N TYR A 125 5.26 -2.51 -14.30
CA TYR A 125 6.34 -1.66 -13.81
C TYR A 125 7.70 -2.36 -13.87
N GLY A 126 8.70 -1.75 -13.25
CA GLY A 126 10.07 -2.25 -13.23
C GLY A 126 10.94 -1.82 -14.41
N ARG A 127 10.58 -0.71 -15.07
CA ARG A 127 11.31 -0.13 -16.21
C ARG A 127 11.74 1.31 -15.95
N GLY A 128 11.95 1.67 -14.68
CA GLY A 128 12.40 3.00 -14.25
C GLY A 128 11.30 3.96 -13.79
N GLN A 129 10.02 3.53 -13.79
CA GLN A 129 8.93 4.34 -13.25
C GLN A 129 9.15 4.64 -11.77
N LYS A 130 8.79 5.86 -11.36
CA LYS A 130 8.86 6.33 -9.98
C LYS A 130 7.48 6.24 -9.34
N ILE A 131 7.36 5.40 -8.32
CA ILE A 131 6.14 5.22 -7.55
C ILE A 131 6.30 6.00 -6.25
N LEU A 132 5.35 6.88 -5.96
CA LEU A 132 5.34 7.72 -4.78
C LEU A 132 4.04 7.45 -4.01
N THR A 133 4.17 7.13 -2.74
CA THR A 133 3.08 6.87 -1.79
C THR A 133 2.96 8.03 -0.80
N VAL A 134 1.97 7.96 0.09
CA VAL A 134 1.77 8.99 1.12
C VAL A 134 2.95 9.10 2.09
N ALA A 135 3.75 8.05 2.27
CA ALA A 135 4.92 8.10 3.13
C ALA A 135 6.09 8.85 2.47
N GLY A 136 6.24 8.72 1.15
CA GLY A 136 7.35 9.31 0.40
C GLY A 136 7.27 10.82 0.20
N ILE A 137 6.16 11.48 0.54
CA ILE A 137 6.03 12.94 0.42
C ILE A 137 6.51 13.70 1.67
N SER A 138 6.74 12.99 2.78
CA SER A 138 7.24 13.58 4.02
C SER A 138 8.67 14.07 3.86
N ASN A 139 9.00 15.23 4.42
CA ASN A 139 10.32 15.85 4.41
C ASN A 139 11.17 15.50 5.65
N GLY A 140 10.65 14.68 6.57
CA GLY A 140 11.36 14.28 7.78
C GLY A 140 10.44 13.75 8.88
N PRO A 141 10.96 13.51 10.09
CA PRO A 141 10.19 13.04 11.22
C PRO A 141 9.31 14.15 11.83
N GLY A 142 8.27 13.73 12.56
CA GLY A 142 7.40 14.61 13.32
C GLY A 142 6.53 15.55 12.49
N LEU A 143 5.80 16.44 13.17
CA LEU A 143 4.86 17.38 12.53
C LEU A 143 5.53 18.35 11.56
N GLN A 144 6.78 18.75 11.85
CA GLN A 144 7.57 19.64 11.01
C GLN A 144 8.02 18.96 9.72
N GLY A 145 8.25 17.65 9.77
CA GLY A 145 8.60 16.82 8.63
C GLY A 145 7.42 16.45 7.73
N LEU A 146 6.16 16.65 8.17
CA LEU A 146 5.01 16.42 7.31
C LEU A 146 4.98 17.37 6.12
N HIS A 147 4.65 16.84 4.95
CA HIS A 147 4.31 17.64 3.78
C HIS A 147 3.12 18.59 4.09
N PRO A 148 3.08 19.80 3.54
CA PRO A 148 1.95 20.73 3.74
C PRO A 148 0.57 20.13 3.52
N LEU A 149 0.42 19.18 2.58
CA LEU A 149 -0.84 18.43 2.41
C LEU A 149 -1.18 17.57 3.63
N GLN A 150 -0.26 16.72 4.10
CA GLN A 150 -0.50 15.87 5.28
C GLN A 150 -0.83 16.74 6.49
N ARG A 151 -0.06 17.80 6.68
CA ARG A 151 -0.19 18.77 7.77
C ARG A 151 -1.53 19.49 7.74
N ALA A 152 -1.95 19.99 6.57
CA ALA A 152 -3.22 20.67 6.44
C ALA A 152 -4.39 19.71 6.69
N PHE A 153 -4.34 18.47 6.18
CA PHE A 153 -5.36 17.46 6.49
C PHE A 153 -5.43 17.18 8.00
N TRP A 154 -4.27 17.11 8.67
CA TRP A 154 -4.19 16.92 10.11
C TRP A 154 -4.89 18.05 10.88
N PHE A 155 -4.47 19.31 10.67
CA PHE A 155 -4.97 20.43 11.46
C PHE A 155 -6.34 20.96 11.03
N GLU A 156 -6.78 20.71 9.81
CA GLU A 156 -8.15 21.03 9.37
C GLU A 156 -9.16 19.95 9.70
N GLY A 157 -8.71 18.79 10.20
CA GLY A 157 -9.59 17.63 10.35
C GLY A 157 -10.16 17.21 8.99
N GLY A 158 -9.35 17.23 7.93
CA GLY A 158 -9.68 16.72 6.60
C GLY A 158 -9.87 15.20 6.55
N PHE A 159 -10.20 14.58 7.68
CA PHE A 159 -10.37 13.16 7.89
C PHE A 159 -11.34 12.93 9.06
N GLN A 160 -11.96 11.75 9.06
CA GLN A 160 -12.69 11.23 10.21
C GLN A 160 -12.31 9.76 10.41
N CYS A 161 -12.88 8.84 9.63
CA CYS A 161 -12.45 7.43 9.66
C CYS A 161 -11.07 7.18 9.05
N GLY A 162 -10.51 8.15 8.33
CA GLY A 162 -9.16 8.08 7.76
C GLY A 162 -8.98 7.22 6.50
N ILE A 163 -9.94 6.33 6.17
CA ILE A 163 -9.78 5.38 5.05
C ILE A 163 -9.47 6.07 3.70
N CYS A 164 -10.12 7.20 3.42
CA CYS A 164 -9.93 7.92 2.16
C CYS A 164 -8.77 8.94 2.19
N THR A 165 -8.23 9.27 3.37
CA THR A 165 -7.36 10.43 3.58
C THR A 165 -6.07 10.35 2.79
N ARG A 166 -5.39 9.20 2.83
CA ARG A 166 -4.16 8.96 2.05
C ARG A 166 -4.41 9.13 0.56
N GLY A 167 -5.53 8.60 0.07
CA GLY A 167 -5.95 8.76 -1.31
C GLY A 167 -6.18 10.22 -1.70
N PHE A 168 -6.89 11.00 -0.88
CA PHE A 168 -7.14 12.43 -1.15
C PHE A 168 -5.85 13.25 -1.16
N ILE A 169 -4.93 12.97 -0.23
CA ILE A 169 -3.61 13.61 -0.20
C ILE A 169 -2.84 13.33 -1.51
N MET A 170 -2.78 12.07 -1.94
CA MET A 170 -2.05 11.69 -3.15
C MET A 170 -2.74 12.12 -4.45
N ALA A 171 -4.07 12.31 -4.45
CA ALA A 171 -4.80 12.92 -5.57
C ALA A 171 -4.50 14.42 -5.70
N ALA A 172 -4.40 15.13 -4.57
CA ALA A 172 -4.07 16.56 -4.55
C ALA A 172 -2.60 16.85 -4.88
N TYR A 173 -1.70 15.91 -4.61
CA TYR A 173 -0.25 16.14 -4.72
C TYR A 173 0.19 16.58 -6.13
N PRO A 174 -0.14 15.86 -7.23
CA PRO A 174 0.24 16.30 -8.58
C PRO A 174 -0.29 17.69 -8.96
N LEU A 175 -1.52 18.01 -8.53
CA LEU A 175 -2.11 19.33 -8.77
C LEU A 175 -1.22 20.42 -8.16
N LEU A 176 -0.82 20.27 -6.90
CA LEU A 176 -0.03 21.29 -6.20
C LEU A 176 1.44 21.33 -6.65
N GLN A 177 1.96 20.24 -7.23
CA GLN A 177 3.25 20.25 -7.91
C GLN A 177 3.21 21.09 -9.19
N ALA A 178 2.12 20.98 -9.97
CA ALA A 178 1.97 21.71 -11.22
C ALA A 178 1.48 23.16 -11.04
N ASN A 179 0.56 23.38 -10.11
CA ASN A 179 -0.05 24.67 -9.82
C ASN A 179 -0.17 24.87 -8.31
N LYS A 180 0.69 25.73 -7.76
CA LYS A 180 0.66 26.08 -6.33
C LYS A 180 -0.46 27.05 -5.95
N ASN A 181 -1.22 27.59 -6.90
CA ASN A 181 -2.37 28.46 -6.65
C ASN A 181 -3.61 28.00 -7.43
N PRO A 182 -4.09 26.76 -7.19
CA PRO A 182 -5.22 26.23 -7.93
C PRO A 182 -6.51 26.91 -7.48
N THR A 183 -7.40 27.12 -8.44
CA THR A 183 -8.78 27.50 -8.20
C THR A 183 -9.52 26.40 -7.44
N THR A 184 -10.64 26.77 -6.82
CA THR A 184 -11.51 25.78 -6.16
C THR A 184 -11.99 24.70 -7.14
N GLN A 185 -12.19 25.07 -8.41
CA GLN A 185 -12.66 24.15 -9.44
C GLN A 185 -11.59 23.12 -9.82
N GLU A 186 -10.34 23.56 -10.04
CA GLU A 186 -9.21 22.65 -10.30
C GLU A 186 -8.99 21.68 -9.13
N ILE A 187 -9.15 22.13 -7.89
CA ILE A 187 -9.07 21.23 -6.72
C ILE A 187 -10.20 20.19 -6.80
N LYS A 188 -11.45 20.61 -7.03
CA LYS A 188 -12.58 19.66 -7.12
C LYS A 188 -12.36 18.63 -8.23
N GLU A 189 -11.85 19.05 -9.38
CA GLU A 189 -11.56 18.17 -10.50
C GLU A 189 -10.45 17.18 -10.17
N ALA A 190 -9.36 17.63 -9.54
CA ALA A 190 -8.28 16.73 -9.10
C ALA A 190 -8.75 15.70 -8.07
N LEU A 191 -9.75 16.03 -7.24
CA LEU A 191 -10.29 15.15 -6.21
C LEU A 191 -11.52 14.34 -6.64
N ALA A 192 -12.03 14.53 -7.87
CA ALA A 192 -13.30 13.94 -8.30
C ALA A 192 -13.31 12.40 -8.31
N GLY A 193 -12.13 11.78 -8.42
CA GLY A 193 -11.95 10.32 -8.35
C GLY A 193 -11.91 9.74 -6.93
N ASN A 194 -12.02 10.58 -5.90
CA ASN A 194 -11.86 10.20 -4.50
C ASN A 194 -13.16 10.38 -3.71
N ILE A 195 -13.61 9.31 -3.03
CA ILE A 195 -14.89 9.29 -2.33
C ILE A 195 -14.67 9.30 -0.81
N CYS A 196 -15.34 10.22 -0.13
CA CYS A 196 -15.43 10.29 1.33
C CYS A 196 -16.85 9.94 1.79
N ARG A 197 -17.01 8.82 2.51
CA ARG A 197 -18.33 8.45 3.07
C ARG A 197 -18.69 9.21 4.34
N CYS A 198 -17.69 9.72 5.07
CA CYS A 198 -17.89 10.60 6.21
C CYS A 198 -18.42 11.99 5.82
N GLY A 199 -18.32 12.38 4.54
CA GLY A 199 -18.84 13.66 4.05
C GLY A 199 -17.95 14.87 4.32
N GLU A 200 -16.68 14.68 4.68
CA GLU A 200 -15.76 15.75 5.08
C GLU A 200 -15.20 16.59 3.91
N TYR A 201 -15.90 16.65 2.77
CA TYR A 201 -15.42 17.30 1.53
C TYR A 201 -15.06 18.78 1.72
N ALA A 202 -15.79 19.51 2.57
CA ALA A 202 -15.49 20.91 2.85
C ALA A 202 -14.12 21.08 3.56
N LYS A 203 -13.84 20.22 4.56
CA LYS A 203 -12.56 20.22 5.28
C LYS A 203 -11.43 19.71 4.40
N ILE A 204 -11.68 18.69 3.57
CA ILE A 204 -10.74 18.20 2.56
C ILE A 204 -10.35 19.32 1.58
N LEU A 205 -11.35 20.03 1.03
CA LEU A 205 -11.12 21.16 0.12
C LEU A 205 -10.32 22.28 0.82
N ASN A 206 -10.66 22.60 2.06
CA ASN A 206 -9.93 23.61 2.84
C ASN A 206 -8.48 23.18 3.11
N SER A 207 -8.27 21.89 3.38
CA SER A 207 -6.93 21.32 3.59
C SER A 207 -6.05 21.52 2.37
N VAL A 208 -6.56 21.24 1.17
CA VAL A 208 -5.80 21.44 -0.08
C VAL A 208 -5.50 22.92 -0.32
N LYS A 209 -6.46 23.82 -0.07
CA LYS A 209 -6.25 25.28 -0.19
C LYS A 209 -5.17 25.78 0.77
N LYS A 210 -5.21 25.34 2.02
CA LYS A 210 -4.21 25.72 3.03
C LYS A 210 -2.84 25.13 2.74
N ALA A 211 -2.78 23.88 2.25
CA ALA A 211 -1.54 23.29 1.78
C ALA A 211 -0.93 24.08 0.59
N ALA A 212 -1.78 24.54 -0.34
CA ALA A 212 -1.34 25.38 -1.45
C ALA A 212 -0.76 26.72 -0.97
N ALA A 213 -1.41 27.38 -0.01
CA ALA A 213 -0.91 28.61 0.61
C ALA A 213 0.43 28.41 1.34
N ASP A 214 0.55 27.35 2.13
CA ASP A 214 1.78 26.98 2.84
C ASP A 214 2.94 26.71 1.85
N LEU A 215 2.67 25.98 0.75
CA LEU A 215 3.66 25.74 -0.32
C LEU A 215 4.12 27.01 -1.06
N ARG A 216 3.38 28.12 -0.94
CA ARG A 216 3.76 29.45 -1.44
C ARG A 216 4.49 30.30 -0.39
N GLY A 217 4.64 29.80 0.84
CA GLY A 217 5.26 30.53 1.95
C GLY A 217 4.33 31.53 2.63
N GLU A 218 3.02 31.42 2.42
CA GLU A 218 2.05 32.27 3.10
C GLU A 218 1.86 31.86 4.56
N LYS A 219 1.55 32.82 5.43
CA LYS A 219 1.20 32.53 6.82
C LYS A 219 -0.17 31.84 6.85
N VAL A 220 -0.19 30.54 7.12
CA VAL A 220 -1.41 29.74 7.22
C VAL A 220 -1.85 29.62 8.67
N THR A 221 -3.09 30.01 8.95
CA THR A 221 -3.76 29.71 10.22
C THR A 221 -4.59 28.44 10.04
N TYR A 222 -4.32 27.42 10.85
CA TYR A 222 -5.10 26.19 10.84
C TYR A 222 -6.27 26.22 11.84
N THR A 223 -7.25 25.34 11.64
CA THR A 223 -8.43 25.23 12.51
C THR A 223 -8.07 24.69 13.90
N ALA A 224 -7.29 23.60 13.96
CA ALA A 224 -6.74 23.12 15.22
C ALA A 224 -5.46 23.91 15.59
N PRO A 225 -5.27 24.26 16.87
CA PRO A 225 -4.05 24.92 17.32
C PRO A 225 -2.85 23.99 17.20
N TRP A 226 -1.71 24.58 16.86
CA TRP A 226 -0.44 23.91 17.04
C TRP A 226 -0.15 23.82 18.53
N ILE A 227 -0.27 22.63 19.11
CA ILE A 227 0.22 22.38 20.46
C ILE A 227 1.75 22.26 20.36
N THR A 228 2.43 23.41 20.33
CA THR A 228 3.90 23.50 20.38
C THR A 228 4.44 23.44 21.79
N ASP A 229 3.59 23.31 22.82
CA ASP A 229 4.05 23.22 24.20
C ASP A 229 4.69 21.84 24.47
N GLN A 230 5.94 21.72 24.03
CA GLN A 230 6.95 20.89 24.67
C GLN A 230 7.86 21.74 25.56
N SER A 231 7.44 22.95 25.98
CA SER A 231 8.25 23.77 26.89
C SER A 231 8.47 23.10 28.25
N ASN A 232 7.75 22.02 28.53
CA ASN A 232 7.93 21.17 29.70
C ASN A 232 8.42 19.73 29.38
N ARG A 233 8.81 19.43 28.14
CA ARG A 233 9.59 18.22 27.85
C ARG A 233 11.06 18.63 27.91
N PRO A 234 11.87 18.05 28.82
CA PRO A 234 13.29 18.40 28.89
C PRO A 234 13.89 18.18 27.50
N ALA A 235 14.34 19.27 26.88
CA ALA A 235 15.11 19.20 25.66
C ALA A 235 16.35 18.37 26.01
N THR A 236 16.42 17.14 25.52
CA THR A 236 17.69 16.43 25.45
C THR A 236 18.55 17.26 24.51
N ALA A 237 19.47 17.98 25.12
CA ALA A 237 20.46 18.77 24.41
C ALA A 237 21.08 17.91 23.32
N VAL A 238 21.05 18.39 22.07
CA VAL A 238 21.84 17.81 20.99
C VAL A 238 23.29 18.03 21.37
N ALA A 239 23.90 17.00 21.96
CA ALA A 239 25.32 16.98 22.25
C ALA A 239 26.08 16.71 20.94
N ALA A 240 27.02 17.63 20.66
CA ALA A 240 28.22 17.58 19.82
C ALA A 240 28.48 16.35 18.92
N ASN A 241 28.87 16.63 17.66
CA ASN A 241 29.66 15.79 16.75
C ASN A 241 29.22 14.31 16.56
N GLY A 242 27.92 14.06 16.45
CA GLY A 242 27.42 12.76 16.01
C GLY A 242 27.67 12.50 14.53
N THR A 243 28.07 11.28 14.18
CA THR A 243 28.06 10.78 12.79
C THR A 243 26.67 10.26 12.47
N SER A 244 26.19 10.49 11.24
CA SER A 244 24.88 9.97 10.79
C SER A 244 25.00 9.28 9.43
N LYS A 245 24.17 8.26 9.23
CA LYS A 245 24.03 7.55 7.95
C LYS A 245 22.62 7.02 7.85
N GLN A 246 22.02 7.15 6.67
CA GLN A 246 20.75 6.51 6.38
C GLN A 246 20.99 5.05 5.98
N PHE A 247 20.25 4.15 6.61
CA PHE A 247 20.17 2.74 6.28
C PHE A 247 18.76 2.40 5.79
N GLN A 248 18.68 1.36 4.96
CA GLN A 248 17.41 0.82 4.50
C GLN A 248 17.14 -0.50 5.23
N PHE A 249 15.95 -0.68 5.78
CA PHE A 249 15.59 -1.95 6.40
C PHE A 249 15.58 -3.10 5.37
N VAL A 250 15.94 -4.30 5.81
CA VAL A 250 15.74 -5.52 5.02
C VAL A 250 14.24 -5.75 4.82
N THR A 251 13.48 -5.64 5.91
CA THR A 251 12.01 -5.70 5.93
C THR A 251 11.47 -4.37 6.45
N ALA A 252 10.62 -3.70 5.67
CA ALA A 252 9.99 -2.46 6.09
C ALA A 252 9.13 -2.67 7.36
N LEU A 253 9.06 -1.66 8.20
CA LEU A 253 8.09 -1.59 9.29
C LEU A 253 6.68 -1.56 8.70
N GLY A 254 5.73 -2.16 9.43
CA GLY A 254 4.34 -2.21 8.99
C GLY A 254 3.69 -0.83 8.99
N THR A 255 4.04 0.02 9.96
CA THR A 255 3.53 1.40 10.09
C THR A 255 4.57 2.32 10.75
N ILE A 256 4.39 3.64 10.63
CA ILE A 256 5.26 4.63 11.28
C ILE A 256 5.20 4.57 12.81
N GLU A 257 4.11 4.10 13.40
CA GLU A 257 4.00 3.97 14.85
C GLU A 257 4.98 2.93 15.40
N GLN A 258 5.28 1.88 14.62
CA GLN A 258 6.33 0.92 14.98
C GLN A 258 7.72 1.55 14.96
N PHE A 259 7.91 2.61 14.16
CA PHE A 259 9.16 3.35 14.14
C PHE A 259 9.36 4.15 15.42
N ASP A 260 8.30 4.70 16.01
CA ASP A 260 8.38 5.45 17.26
C ASP A 260 8.84 4.55 18.42
N ASP A 261 8.31 3.34 18.51
CA ASP A 261 8.73 2.33 19.49
C ASP A 261 10.21 1.93 19.29
N LEU A 262 10.59 1.65 18.04
CA LEU A 262 11.97 1.32 17.68
C LEU A 262 12.94 2.48 17.99
N SER A 263 12.56 3.71 17.66
CA SER A 263 13.36 4.92 17.92
C SER A 263 13.59 5.11 19.41
N LEU A 264 12.56 4.89 20.23
CA LEU A 264 12.65 4.94 21.69
C LEU A 264 13.59 3.86 22.24
N GLU A 265 13.51 2.62 21.74
CA GLU A 265 14.42 1.54 22.14
C GLU A 265 15.87 1.87 21.77
N LEU A 266 16.10 2.32 20.55
CA LEU A 266 17.44 2.58 20.03
C LEU A 266 18.13 3.75 20.74
N LYS A 267 17.38 4.79 21.11
CA LYS A 267 17.89 5.92 21.90
C LYS A 267 18.38 5.53 23.31
N GLN A 268 18.00 4.36 23.81
CA GLN A 268 18.50 3.82 25.08
C GLN A 268 19.82 3.06 24.90
N LYS A 269 20.23 2.75 23.66
CA LYS A 269 21.45 1.97 23.40
C LYS A 269 22.69 2.86 23.54
N PRO A 270 23.77 2.38 24.18
CA PRO A 270 25.00 3.16 24.34
C PRO A 270 25.57 3.61 22.99
N GLY A 271 25.88 4.89 22.87
CA GLY A 271 26.49 5.48 21.66
C GLY A 271 25.49 5.95 20.61
N ILE A 272 24.20 5.62 20.69
CA ILE A 272 23.15 6.23 19.87
C ILE A 272 22.72 7.56 20.50
N LEU A 273 22.78 8.63 19.73
CA LEU A 273 22.46 10.01 20.16
C LEU A 273 21.04 10.42 19.75
N ASP A 274 20.66 10.09 18.53
CA ASP A 274 19.31 10.34 18.00
C ASP A 274 18.96 9.34 16.90
N VAL A 275 17.68 9.23 16.56
CA VAL A 275 17.18 8.32 15.52
C VAL A 275 16.01 8.97 14.80
N SER A 276 16.10 9.06 13.48
CA SER A 276 15.04 9.57 12.58
C SER A 276 14.84 8.61 11.41
N GLY A 277 13.72 8.64 10.71
CA GLY A 277 13.46 7.67 9.65
C GLY A 277 12.02 7.62 9.13
N THR A 278 11.75 6.56 8.39
CA THR A 278 10.45 6.19 7.81
C THR A 278 10.21 4.69 8.07
N GLU A 279 9.11 4.15 7.55
CA GLU A 279 8.85 2.71 7.60
C GLU A 279 9.89 1.88 6.82
N ARG A 280 10.64 2.49 5.89
CA ARG A 280 11.65 1.78 5.07
C ARG A 280 13.08 2.12 5.43
N THR A 281 13.32 3.25 6.08
CA THR A 281 14.65 3.78 6.31
C THR A 281 14.84 4.25 7.73
N ILE A 282 16.07 4.15 8.21
CA ILE A 282 16.47 4.62 9.52
C ILE A 282 17.77 5.38 9.42
N THR A 283 17.83 6.52 10.08
CA THR A 283 18.96 7.45 10.10
C THR A 283 19.31 7.71 11.56
N PRO A 284 20.07 6.79 12.19
CA PRO A 284 20.62 7.02 13.51
C PRO A 284 21.76 8.05 13.43
N VAL A 285 21.89 8.82 14.50
CA VAL A 285 23.02 9.68 14.82
C VAL A 285 23.73 9.02 15.97
N TRP A 286 25.04 8.79 15.86
CA TRP A 286 25.83 8.09 16.88
C TRP A 286 27.15 8.78 17.18
N ASP A 287 27.68 8.55 18.38
CA ASP A 287 28.99 9.03 18.80
C ASP A 287 30.10 8.17 18.17
N PRO A 288 30.92 8.72 17.25
CA PRO A 288 31.97 7.97 16.56
C PRO A 288 33.09 7.49 17.50
N ALA A 289 33.22 8.05 18.70
CA ALA A 289 34.20 7.58 19.69
C ALA A 289 33.73 6.30 20.41
N ARG A 290 32.44 5.97 20.34
CA ARG A 290 31.84 4.85 21.08
C ARG A 290 31.23 3.80 20.17
N LEU A 291 30.82 4.17 18.96
CA LEU A 291 30.09 3.32 18.06
C LEU A 291 30.56 3.57 16.62
N ASP A 292 30.77 2.51 15.86
CA ASP A 292 31.04 2.56 14.43
C ASP A 292 29.82 2.09 13.62
N GLU A 293 29.89 2.20 12.28
CA GLU A 293 28.79 1.78 11.42
C GLU A 293 28.42 0.30 11.61
N ALA A 294 29.42 -0.57 11.82
CA ALA A 294 29.21 -2.00 12.05
C ALA A 294 28.47 -2.26 13.37
N GLY A 295 28.77 -1.48 14.42
CA GLY A 295 28.05 -1.49 15.70
C GLY A 295 26.60 -1.05 15.54
N VAL A 296 26.34 0.03 14.80
CA VAL A 296 24.97 0.49 14.49
C VAL A 296 24.16 -0.62 13.80
N ARG A 297 24.74 -1.26 12.78
CA ARG A 297 24.07 -2.36 12.05
C ARG A 297 23.75 -3.54 12.96
N ARG A 298 24.64 -3.85 13.91
CA ARG A 298 24.43 -4.93 14.89
C ARG A 298 23.29 -4.61 15.84
N ILE A 299 23.25 -3.39 16.39
CA ILE A 299 22.16 -2.93 17.25
C ILE A 299 20.81 -3.04 16.53
N LEU A 300 20.75 -2.62 15.26
CA LEU A 300 19.54 -2.72 14.44
C LEU A 300 19.12 -4.18 14.19
N ALA A 301 20.08 -5.07 13.92
CA ALA A 301 19.80 -6.50 13.76
C ALA A 301 19.34 -7.16 15.07
N GLU A 302 19.92 -6.80 16.22
CA GLU A 302 19.52 -7.29 17.54
C GLU A 302 18.12 -6.82 17.94
N ALA A 303 17.72 -5.62 17.51
CA ALA A 303 16.36 -5.11 17.64
C ALA A 303 15.35 -5.78 16.67
N GLY A 304 15.77 -6.77 15.87
CA GLY A 304 14.91 -7.46 14.91
C GLY A 304 14.68 -6.71 13.59
N HIS A 305 15.39 -5.61 13.36
CA HIS A 305 15.25 -4.77 12.18
C HIS A 305 16.58 -4.64 11.41
N PRO A 306 17.11 -5.75 10.86
CA PRO A 306 18.36 -5.71 10.11
C PRO A 306 18.26 -4.77 8.91
N VAL A 307 19.38 -4.16 8.56
CA VAL A 307 19.47 -3.21 7.45
C VAL A 307 20.32 -3.74 6.31
N ARG A 308 19.97 -3.35 5.09
CA ARG A 308 20.71 -3.71 3.87
C ARG A 308 22.16 -3.22 3.94
N PRO A 309 23.12 -3.95 3.34
CA PRO A 309 24.53 -3.56 3.30
C PRO A 309 24.74 -2.18 2.71
#